data_AF-A0A812FGY8-F1
#
_entry.id   AF-A0A812FGY8-F1
#
_cell.length_a   1.000
_cell.length_b   1.000
_cell.length_c   1.000
_cell.angle_alpha   90.00
_cell.angle_beta   90.00
_cell.angle_gamma   90.00
#
_symmetry.space_group_name_H-M   'P 1'
#
loop_
_entity.id
_entity.type
_entity.pdbx_description
1 polymer ?
#
loop_
_entity_poly.entity_id
_entity_poly.type
_entity_poly.pdbx_seq_one_letter_code
_entity_poly.pdbx_strand_id
1 'polypeptide(L)' 'MSEIHAHNLLNLLNETPMNRDELATHFGTDVRFHTCKLNDLDLDALLDFLLKREKIHEHEGKFIVNKARICNH' A
#
# COMPACT_ATOMS: atom_id res chain seq x y z
N MET A 1 -18.03 -5.47 -4.73
CA MET A 1 -17.24 -4.86 -3.64
C MET A 1 -15.80 -5.28 -3.88
N SER A 2 -14.93 -4.33 -4.20
CA SER A 2 -13.56 -4.61 -4.62
C SER A 2 -12.68 -4.68 -3.37
N GLU A 3 -12.46 -5.89 -2.86
CA GLU A 3 -11.58 -6.13 -1.72
C GLU A 3 -10.12 -6.15 -2.23
N ILE A 4 -9.35 -5.09 -1.95
CA ILE A 4 -7.97 -4.99 -2.40
C ILE A 4 -7.02 -5.43 -1.30
N HIS A 5 -6.33 -6.55 -1.55
CA HIS A 5 -5.27 -7.00 -0.66
C HIS A 5 -4.10 -6.00 -0.65
N ALA A 6 -3.55 -5.72 0.53
CA ALA A 6 -2.35 -4.90 0.72
C ALA A 6 -1.16 -5.30 -0.18
N HIS A 7 -1.05 -6.58 -0.54
CA HIS A 7 -0.01 -7.07 -1.45
C HIS A 7 -0.11 -6.50 -2.87
N ASN A 8 -1.31 -6.19 -3.37
CA ASN A 8 -1.46 -5.56 -4.69
C ASN A 8 -0.85 -4.17 -4.71
N LEU A 9 -1.09 -3.37 -3.65
CA LEU A 9 -0.49 -2.05 -3.51
C LEU A 9 1.04 -2.14 -3.36
N LEU A 10 1.54 -3.12 -2.61
CA LEU A 10 2.98 -3.36 -2.50
C LEU A 10 3.59 -3.75 -3.85
N ASN A 11 2.99 -4.65 -4.61
CA ASN A 11 3.48 -5.01 -5.94
C ASN A 11 3.47 -3.80 -6.88
N LEU A 12 2.41 -2.99 -6.85
CA LEU A 12 2.33 -1.77 -7.66
C LEU A 12 3.47 -0.80 -7.31
N LEU A 13 3.65 -0.47 -6.03
CA LEU A 13 4.71 0.43 -5.57
C LEU A 13 6.12 -0.13 -5.82
N ASN A 14 6.24 -1.45 -5.89
CA ASN A 14 7.49 -2.15 -6.16
C ASN A 14 7.92 -2.06 -7.63
N GLU A 15 6.95 -1.99 -8.54
CA GLU A 15 7.18 -1.73 -9.97
C GLU A 15 7.26 -0.23 -10.26
N THR A 16 6.32 0.54 -9.71
CA THR A 16 6.18 1.98 -9.95
C THR A 16 5.99 2.73 -8.62
N PRO A 17 7.02 3.44 -8.13
CA PRO A 17 6.89 4.30 -6.96
C PRO A 17 5.85 5.41 -7.20
N MET A 18 4.86 5.48 -6.32
CA MET A 18 3.76 6.44 -6.39
C MET A 18 3.56 7.15 -5.06
N ASN A 19 2.99 8.34 -5.11
CA ASN A 19 2.55 9.06 -3.92
C ASN A 19 1.12 8.68 -3.51
N ARG A 20 0.64 9.26 -2.41
CA ARG A 20 -0.70 8.97 -1.87
C ARG A 20 -1.82 9.34 -2.85
N ASP A 21 -1.71 10.48 -3.52
CA ASP A 21 -2.74 10.98 -4.46
C ASP A 21 -2.84 10.13 -5.72
N GLU A 22 -1.69 9.68 -6.24
CA GLU A 22 -1.61 8.74 -7.36
C GLU A 22 -2.26 7.41 -6.99
N LEU A 23 -1.96 6.86 -5.80
CA LEU A 23 -2.60 5.65 -5.30
C LEU A 23 -4.11 5.82 -5.13
N ALA A 24 -4.57 6.94 -4.57
CA ALA A 24 -5.98 7.25 -4.41
C ALA A 24 -6.70 7.38 -5.76
N THR A 25 -6.03 7.91 -6.78
CA THR A 25 -6.56 8.00 -8.15
C THR A 25 -6.57 6.64 -8.84
N HIS A 26 -5.51 5.85 -8.65
CA HIS A 26 -5.32 4.57 -9.32
C HIS A 26 -6.23 3.46 -8.78
N PHE A 27 -6.44 3.45 -7.45
CA PHE A 27 -7.36 2.52 -6.81
C PHE A 27 -8.78 3.07 -6.71
N GLY A 28 -8.93 4.39 -6.63
CA GLY A 28 -10.18 5.07 -6.33
C GLY A 28 -10.30 5.40 -4.84
N THR A 29 -10.89 6.54 -4.52
CA THR A 29 -11.11 6.97 -3.12
C THR A 29 -12.16 6.15 -2.37
N ASP A 30 -12.90 5.27 -3.06
CA ASP A 30 -13.98 4.44 -2.50
C ASP A 30 -13.56 2.98 -2.27
N VAL A 31 -12.27 2.64 -2.43
CA VAL A 31 -11.82 1.27 -2.19
C VAL A 31 -11.48 1.00 -0.74
N ARG A 32 -11.90 -0.17 -0.28
CA ARG A 32 -11.53 -0.73 1.02
C ARG A 32 -10.41 -1.75 0.82
N PHE A 33 -9.36 -1.56 1.60
CA PHE A 33 -8.22 -2.46 1.66
C PHE A 33 -8.35 -3.43 2.81
N HIS A 34 -7.73 -4.59 2.65
CA HIS A 34 -7.60 -5.55 3.71
C HIS A 34 -6.19 -6.16 3.71
N THR A 35 -5.69 -6.35 4.91
CA THR A 35 -4.48 -7.12 5.20
C THR A 35 -4.91 -8.52 5.67
N CYS A 36 -4.00 -9.48 5.71
CA CYS A 36 -4.28 -10.82 6.21
C CYS A 36 -4.81 -10.88 7.67
N LYS A 37 -4.76 -9.78 8.42
CA LYS A 37 -5.22 -9.70 9.82
C LYS A 37 -6.24 -8.58 10.09
N LEU A 38 -6.43 -7.64 9.17
CA LEU A 38 -7.27 -6.46 9.34
C LEU A 38 -8.03 -6.23 8.06
N ASN A 39 -9.35 -6.03 8.15
CA ASN A 39 -10.19 -5.70 7.00
C ASN A 39 -10.70 -4.25 7.14
N ASP A 40 -11.33 -3.74 6.08
CA ASP A 40 -12.01 -2.44 6.06
C ASP A 40 -11.09 -1.22 6.28
N LEU A 41 -9.86 -1.29 5.79
CA LEU A 41 -8.90 -0.19 5.90
C LEU A 41 -9.04 0.77 4.72
N ASP A 42 -9.04 2.07 5.00
CA ASP A 42 -8.85 3.09 3.98
C ASP A 42 -7.39 3.12 3.50
N LEU A 43 -7.13 3.75 2.34
CA LEU A 43 -5.77 3.88 1.79
C LEU A 43 -4.78 4.47 2.81
N ASP A 44 -5.20 5.50 3.53
CA ASP A 44 -4.42 6.12 4.61
C ASP A 44 -4.06 5.16 5.73
N ALA A 45 -5.05 4.45 6.25
CA ALA A 45 -4.86 3.50 7.33
C ALA A 45 -3.94 2.35 6.88
N LEU A 46 -4.06 1.93 5.62
CA LEU A 46 -3.17 0.95 5.03
C LEU A 46 -1.73 1.48 4.91
N LEU A 47 -1.54 2.69 4.38
CA LEU A 47 -0.21 3.29 4.20
C LEU A 47 0.50 3.48 5.54
N ASP A 48 -0.19 4.03 6.55
CA ASP A 48 0.35 4.18 7.91
C ASP A 48 0.73 2.82 8.51
N PHE A 49 -0.10 1.80 8.33
CA PHE A 49 0.21 0.45 8.78
C PHE A 49 1.46 -0.13 8.10
N LEU A 50 1.61 0.09 6.79
CA LEU A 50 2.77 -0.38 6.02
C LEU A 50 4.05 0.38 6.41
N LEU A 51 3.96 1.69 6.64
CA LEU A 51 5.06 2.53 7.15
C LEU A 51 5.51 2.06 8.54
N LYS A 52 4.58 1.82 9.46
CA LYS A 52 4.86 1.29 10.81
C LYS A 52 5.53 -0.08 10.79
N ARG A 53 5.23 -0.91 9.79
CA ARG A 53 5.86 -2.22 9.58
C ARG A 53 7.19 -2.12 8.82
N GLU A 54 7.62 -0.92 8.45
CA GLU A 54 8.75 -0.61 7.56
C GLU A 54 8.69 -1.43 6.25
N LYS A 55 7.47 -1.72 5.79
CA LYS A 55 7.20 -2.40 4.51
C LYS A 55 7.39 -1.44 3.35
N ILE A 56 6.98 -0.19 3.53
CA ILE A 56 7.22 0.92 2.61
C ILE A 56 7.94 2.04 3.38
N HIS A 57 8.64 2.90 2.65
CA HIS A 57 9.21 4.13 3.15
C HIS A 57 8.92 5.26 2.17
N GLU A 58 8.83 6.48 2.68
CA GLU A 58 8.73 7.65 1.83
C GLU A 58 10.13 8.05 1.36
N HIS A 59 10.26 8.27 0.06
CA HIS A 59 11.48 8.72 -0.59
C HIS A 59 11.12 9.75 -1.66
N GLU A 60 11.64 10.97 -1.54
CA GLU A 60 11.35 12.08 -2.46
C GLU A 60 9.84 12.33 -2.65
N GLY A 61 9.03 12.15 -1.59
CA GLY A 61 7.58 12.32 -1.65
C GLY A 61 6.82 11.19 -2.34
N LYS A 62 7.48 10.07 -2.64
CA LYS A 62 6.88 8.85 -3.18
C LYS A 62 7.05 7.71 -2.20
N PHE A 63 6.10 6.78 -2.19
CA PHE A 63 6.23 5.56 -1.42
C PHE A 63 7.03 4.54 -2.22
N ILE A 64 8.10 4.05 -1.61
CA ILE A 64 8.92 2.97 -2.15
C ILE A 64 8.79 1.78 -1.24
N VAL A 65 8.62 0.59 -1.84
CA VAL A 65 8.56 -0.65 -1.07
C VAL A 65 9.95 -1.13 -0.71
N ASN A 66 10.11 -1.51 0.55
CA ASN A 66 11.31 -2.17 1.02
C ASN A 66 11.29 -3.64 0.57
N LYS A 67 11.82 -3.91 -0.63
CA LYS A 67 11.98 -5.26 -1.21
C LYS A 67 12.59 -6.27 -0.25
N ALA A 68 13.53 -5.85 0.60
CA ALA A 68 14.17 -6.72 1.58
C ALA A 68 13.22 -7.19 2.71
N ARG A 69 12.07 -6.52 2.90
CA ARG A 69 11.05 -6.83 3.91
C ARG A 69 9.73 -7.32 3.33
N ILE A 70 9.57 -7.38 2.00
CA ILE A 70 8.40 -8.02 1.39
C ILE A 70 8.58 -9.53 1.55
N CYS A 71 7.67 -10.18 2.27
CA CYS A 71 7.73 -11.63 2.41
C CYS A 71 7.36 -12.23 1.05
N ASN A 72 8.32 -12.87 0.39
CA ASN A 72 8.09 -13.69 -0.79
C ASN A 72 7.42 -14.99 -0.30
N HIS A 73 6.09 -15.00 -0.21
CA HIS A 73 5.33 -16.18 0.20
C HIS A 73 4.83 -16.93 -1.03
#